data_AF-A0A3N0Y8P7-F1
#
_entry.id   AF-A0A3N0Y8P7-F1
#
_cell.length_a   1.000
_cell.length_b   1.000
_cell.length_c   1.000
_cell.angle_alpha   90.00
_cell.angle_beta   90.00
_cell.angle_gamma   90.00
#
_symmetry.space_group_name_H-M   'P 1'
#
loop_
_entity.id
_entity.type
_entity.pdbx_description
1 polymer ?
#
loop_
_entity_poly.entity_id
_entity_poly.type
_entity_poly.pdbx_seq_one_letter_code
_entity_poly.pdbx_strand_id
1 'polypeptide(L)'
;MSAVRDMYEGLDFGNMTESEQRRHRNIQLNQHPDVLFRVYRRGHLHVLLFRPTDGLQWMRLFRDRHEHLFAQWTIRHRQIRDVISVSGQMEELEGFCDRFIQHLQGFQDNDDEIEELRARIRELELENRRLREQ
;
A
#
# COMPACT_ATOMS: atom_id res chain seq x y z
N MET A 1 0.87 8.71 14.72
CA MET A 1 -0.30 7.94 14.22
C MET A 1 0.17 6.55 13.86
N SER A 2 -0.54 5.49 14.26
CA SER A 2 -0.16 4.13 13.82
C SER A 2 -0.44 3.96 12.32
N ALA A 3 0.54 3.42 11.59
CA ALA A 3 0.42 3.05 10.18
C ALA A 3 -0.40 1.77 9.95
N VAL A 4 -0.70 1.03 11.04
CA VAL A 4 -1.58 -0.14 11.04
C VAL A 4 -2.73 0.09 12.01
N ARG A 5 -3.98 -0.14 11.60
CA ARG A 5 -5.18 0.11 12.43
C ARG A 5 -6.27 -0.92 12.19
N ASP A 6 -7.18 -1.07 13.15
CA ASP A 6 -8.37 -1.89 12.95
C ASP A 6 -9.45 -1.11 12.20
N MET A 7 -10.00 -1.71 11.14
CA MET A 7 -10.99 -1.05 10.28
C MET A 7 -12.25 -0.64 11.06
N TYR A 8 -12.65 -1.44 12.04
CA TYR A 8 -13.88 -1.28 12.79
C TYR A 8 -13.62 -1.11 14.29
N GLU A 9 -12.46 -0.56 14.68
CA GLU A 9 -12.12 -0.31 16.07
C GLU A 9 -13.19 0.55 16.76
N GLY A 10 -13.65 0.12 17.94
CA GLY A 10 -14.65 0.86 18.73
C GLY A 10 -16.06 0.91 18.10
N LEU A 11 -16.31 0.16 17.03
CA LEU A 11 -17.63 0.04 16.40
C LEU A 11 -18.24 -1.33 16.65
N ASP A 12 -19.56 -1.34 16.78
CA ASP A 12 -20.33 -2.58 16.84
C ASP A 12 -20.53 -3.16 15.43
N PHE A 13 -19.46 -3.74 14.90
CA PHE A 13 -19.43 -4.33 13.55
C PHE A 13 -20.54 -5.37 13.34
N GLY A 14 -20.92 -6.12 14.39
CA GLY A 14 -21.95 -7.16 14.33
C GLY A 14 -23.35 -6.62 14.05
N ASN A 15 -23.61 -5.37 14.45
CA ASN A 15 -24.92 -4.72 14.28
C ASN A 15 -24.98 -3.76 13.08
N MET A 16 -23.87 -3.57 12.34
CA MET A 16 -23.87 -2.77 11.11
C MET A 16 -24.40 -3.59 9.93
N THR A 17 -25.26 -2.97 9.12
CA THR A 17 -25.63 -3.53 7.81
C THR A 17 -24.43 -3.58 6.86
N GLU A 18 -24.47 -4.45 5.86
CA GLU A 18 -23.39 -4.55 4.85
C GLU A 18 -23.13 -3.20 4.15
N SER A 19 -24.19 -2.42 3.91
CA SER A 19 -24.10 -1.09 3.31
C SER A 19 -23.35 -0.10 4.20
N GLU A 20 -23.60 -0.13 5.50
CA GLU A 20 -22.89 0.72 6.48
C GLU A 20 -21.44 0.29 6.61
N GLN A 21 -21.17 -1.02 6.70
CA GLN A 21 -19.80 -1.55 6.76
C GLN A 21 -19.01 -1.14 5.52
N ARG A 22 -19.61 -1.24 4.33
CA ARG A 22 -19.00 -0.84 3.05
C ARG A 22 -18.77 0.67 2.99
N ARG A 23 -19.73 1.48 3.46
CA ARG A 23 -19.62 2.94 3.51
C ARG A 23 -18.48 3.36 4.42
N HIS A 24 -18.46 2.87 5.66
CA HIS A 24 -17.41 3.13 6.64
C HIS A 24 -16.03 2.74 6.09
N ARG A 25 -15.89 1.53 5.57
CA ARG A 25 -14.65 1.03 4.95
C ARG A 25 -14.13 1.97 3.86
N ASN A 26 -15.02 2.40 2.98
CA ASN A 26 -14.64 3.33 1.91
C ASN A 26 -14.23 4.71 2.45
N ILE A 27 -14.89 5.21 3.50
CA ILE A 27 -14.53 6.48 4.16
C ILE A 27 -13.13 6.37 4.78
N GLN A 28 -12.88 5.33 5.57
CA GLN A 28 -11.57 5.10 6.21
C GLN A 28 -10.44 5.01 5.18
N LEU A 29 -10.62 4.20 4.13
CA LEU A 29 -9.64 4.07 3.04
C LEU A 29 -9.43 5.38 2.24
N ASN A 30 -10.44 6.25 2.15
CA ASN A 30 -10.31 7.55 1.51
C ASN A 30 -9.53 8.55 2.38
N GLN A 31 -9.81 8.56 3.69
CA GLN A 31 -9.26 9.54 4.64
C GLN A 31 -7.83 9.20 5.07
N HIS A 32 -7.47 7.92 5.01
CA HIS A 32 -6.18 7.42 5.49
C HIS A 32 -5.51 6.53 4.43
N PRO A 33 -5.00 7.12 3.34
CA PRO A 33 -4.39 6.34 2.26
C PRO A 33 -3.13 5.59 2.70
N ASP A 34 -2.37 6.14 3.65
CA ASP A 34 -1.10 5.58 4.11
C ASP A 34 -1.25 4.60 5.29
N VAL A 35 -2.49 4.17 5.59
CA VAL A 35 -2.79 3.25 6.68
C VAL A 35 -3.16 1.87 6.15
N LEU A 36 -2.52 0.85 6.72
CA LEU A 36 -2.92 -0.54 6.59
C LEU A 36 -4.03 -0.87 7.58
N PHE A 37 -5.21 -1.20 7.05
CA PHE A 37 -6.34 -1.60 7.87
C PHE A 37 -6.42 -3.10 8.02
N ARG A 38 -6.52 -3.57 9.27
CA ARG A 38 -6.81 -4.93 9.67
C ARG A 38 -8.32 -5.14 9.70
N VAL A 39 -8.79 -6.20 9.04
CA VAL A 39 -10.19 -6.62 9.06
C VAL A 39 -10.28 -7.98 9.72
N TYR A 40 -10.94 -8.03 10.88
CA TYR A 40 -11.18 -9.27 11.61
C TYR A 40 -12.52 -9.88 11.23
N ARG A 41 -12.57 -11.21 11.18
CA ARG A 41 -13.80 -11.99 11.00
C ARG A 41 -13.80 -13.12 12.02
N ARG A 42 -14.85 -13.20 12.84
CA ARG A 42 -14.99 -14.21 13.92
C ARG A 42 -13.77 -14.26 14.86
N GLY A 43 -13.21 -13.09 15.19
CA GLY A 43 -12.05 -12.98 16.09
C GLY A 43 -10.69 -13.23 15.46
N HIS A 44 -10.63 -13.58 14.17
CA HIS A 44 -9.36 -13.83 13.47
C HIS A 44 -9.08 -12.75 12.43
N LEU A 45 -7.81 -12.37 12.27
CA LEU A 45 -7.37 -11.47 11.20
C LEU A 45 -7.64 -12.16 9.86
N HIS A 46 -8.52 -11.55 9.06
CA HIS A 46 -9.02 -12.18 7.84
C HIS A 46 -8.43 -11.55 6.59
N VAL A 47 -8.38 -10.21 6.55
CA VAL A 47 -7.95 -9.45 5.38
C VAL A 47 -7.27 -8.16 5.83
N LEU A 48 -6.26 -7.75 5.06
CA LEU A 48 -5.67 -6.42 5.14
C LEU A 48 -6.14 -5.57 3.96
N LEU A 49 -6.40 -4.29 4.22
CA LEU A 49 -6.86 -3.34 3.21
C LEU A 49 -6.07 -2.04 3.30
N PHE A 50 -5.59 -1.53 2.17
CA PHE A 50 -4.96 -0.22 2.12
C PHE A 50 -5.04 0.37 0.71
N ARG A 51 -4.63 1.63 0.58
CA ARG A 51 -4.61 2.35 -0.69
C ARG A 51 -3.19 2.70 -1.09
N PRO A 52 -2.56 1.88 -1.95
CA PRO A 52 -1.19 2.15 -2.36
C PRO A 52 -1.07 3.48 -3.11
N THR A 53 0.07 4.14 -2.94
CA THR A 53 0.47 5.24 -3.83
C THR A 53 0.93 4.71 -5.19
N ASP A 54 1.68 3.60 -5.21
CA ASP A 54 2.05 2.86 -6.43
C ASP A 54 1.60 1.39 -6.33
N GLY A 55 0.44 1.07 -6.93
CA GLY A 55 -0.10 -0.29 -6.92
C GLY A 55 0.82 -1.33 -7.56
N LEU A 56 1.61 -0.96 -8.58
CA LEU A 56 2.50 -1.90 -9.27
C LEU A 56 3.67 -2.30 -8.39
N GLN A 57 4.28 -1.33 -7.70
CA GLN A 57 5.39 -1.59 -6.78
C GLN A 57 4.96 -2.52 -5.64
N TRP A 58 3.77 -2.29 -5.08
CA TRP A 58 3.18 -3.19 -4.08
C TRP A 58 2.93 -4.60 -4.63
N MET A 59 2.34 -4.73 -5.82
CA MET A 59 2.11 -6.05 -6.42
C MET A 59 3.42 -6.82 -6.69
N ARG A 60 4.50 -6.12 -7.06
CA ARG A 60 5.84 -6.73 -7.18
C ARG A 60 6.35 -7.20 -5.81
N LEU A 61 6.23 -6.37 -4.77
CA LEU A 61 6.62 -6.76 -3.41
C LEU A 61 5.91 -8.04 -2.94
N PHE A 62 4.60 -8.15 -3.16
CA PHE A 62 3.85 -9.36 -2.79
C PHE A 62 4.35 -10.59 -3.54
N ARG A 63 4.52 -10.47 -4.87
CA ARG A 63 5.01 -11.57 -5.69
C ARG A 63 6.44 -12.01 -5.30
N ASP A 64 7.32 -11.06 -5.00
CA ASP A 64 8.76 -11.34 -4.88
C ASP A 64 9.19 -11.65 -3.43
N ARG A 65 8.41 -11.21 -2.41
CA ARG A 65 8.79 -11.31 -0.99
C ARG A 65 7.72 -11.90 -0.07
N HIS A 66 6.49 -12.07 -0.55
CA HIS A 66 5.37 -12.59 0.25
C HIS A 66 4.52 -13.56 -0.56
N GLU A 67 5.14 -14.59 -1.14
CA GLU A 67 4.50 -15.55 -2.04
C GLU A 67 3.30 -16.30 -1.43
N HIS A 68 3.25 -16.38 -0.10
CA HIS A 68 2.16 -17.03 0.63
C HIS A 68 0.94 -16.12 0.85
N LEU A 69 1.10 -14.81 0.64
CA LEU A 69 0.00 -13.85 0.69
C LEU A 69 -0.65 -13.72 -0.68
N PHE A 70 -1.98 -13.77 -0.70
CA PHE A 70 -2.77 -13.45 -1.87
C PHE A 70 -3.12 -11.96 -1.85
N ALA A 71 -2.53 -11.19 -2.76
CA ALA A 71 -2.84 -9.78 -2.96
C ALA A 71 -3.72 -9.59 -4.21
N GLN A 72 -4.80 -8.84 -4.06
CA GLN A 72 -5.68 -8.43 -5.16
C GLN A 72 -5.72 -6.91 -5.26
N TRP A 73 -5.34 -6.40 -6.42
CA TRP A 73 -5.43 -4.98 -6.75
C TRP A 73 -6.76 -4.70 -7.46
N THR A 74 -7.62 -3.91 -6.80
CA THR A 74 -8.91 -3.49 -7.35
C THR A 74 -8.81 -2.06 -7.87
N ILE A 75 -8.77 -1.93 -9.19
CA ILE A 75 -8.73 -0.64 -9.89
C ILE A 75 -10.11 0.01 -9.81
N ARG A 76 -10.18 1.28 -9.39
CA ARG A 76 -11.45 2.00 -9.28
C ARG A 76 -11.49 3.23 -10.18
N HIS A 77 -12.07 3.07 -11.38
CA HIS A 77 -12.20 4.09 -12.43
C HIS A 77 -12.88 5.42 -12.02
N ARG A 78 -13.52 5.52 -10.85
CA ARG A 78 -14.21 6.72 -10.35
C ARG A 78 -13.73 7.20 -8.97
N GLN A 79 -12.70 6.59 -8.39
CA GLN A 79 -12.15 6.98 -7.10
C GLN A 79 -10.69 7.42 -7.24
N ILE A 80 -10.23 8.24 -6.29
CA ILE A 80 -8.92 8.91 -6.34
C ILE A 80 -7.75 7.92 -6.31
N ARG A 81 -7.92 6.76 -5.67
CA ARG A 81 -6.88 5.71 -5.57
C ARG A 81 -7.47 4.32 -5.54
N ASP A 82 -6.70 3.38 -6.06
CA ASP A 82 -7.02 1.96 -6.05
C ASP A 82 -6.94 1.38 -4.64
N VAL A 83 -7.48 0.17 -4.48
CA VAL A 83 -7.43 -0.56 -3.21
C VAL A 83 -6.69 -1.87 -3.44
N ILE A 84 -5.76 -2.19 -2.54
CA ILE A 84 -5.21 -3.53 -2.44
C ILE A 84 -5.86 -4.23 -1.25
N SER A 85 -6.33 -5.44 -1.49
CA SER A 85 -6.73 -6.38 -0.45
C SER A 85 -5.75 -7.52 -0.38
N VAL A 86 -5.32 -7.87 0.84
CA VAL A 86 -4.38 -8.97 1.09
C VAL A 86 -5.05 -9.99 2.00
N SER A 87 -4.99 -11.25 1.62
CA SER A 87 -5.49 -12.39 2.40
C SER A 87 -4.44 -13.49 2.47
N GLY A 88 -4.43 -14.28 3.53
CA GLY A 88 -3.44 -15.32 3.76
C GLY A 88 -3.66 -15.99 5.11
N GLN A 89 -2.66 -16.74 5.58
CA GLN A 89 -2.68 -17.27 6.95
C GLN A 89 -2.55 -16.12 7.95
N MET A 90 -3.16 -16.27 9.12
CA MET A 90 -3.19 -15.22 10.15
C MET A 90 -1.77 -14.76 10.54
N GLU A 91 -0.86 -15.70 10.75
CA GLU A 91 0.54 -15.44 11.11
C GLU A 91 1.28 -14.62 10.04
N GLU A 92 0.98 -14.88 8.76
CA GLU A 92 1.60 -14.16 7.64
C GLU A 92 1.05 -12.75 7.51
N LEU A 93 -0.25 -12.57 7.73
CA LEU A 93 -0.89 -11.26 7.74
C LEU A 93 -0.38 -10.41 8.90
N GLU A 94 -0.22 -11.00 10.09
CA GLU A 94 0.38 -10.32 11.24
C GLU A 94 1.84 -9.95 10.98
N GLY A 95 2.64 -10.89 10.45
CA GLY A 95 4.02 -10.63 10.07
C GLY A 95 4.15 -9.54 9.01
N PHE A 96 3.17 -9.42 8.09
CA PHE A 96 3.12 -8.32 7.13
C PHE A 96 2.79 -6.98 7.81
N CYS A 97 1.85 -6.96 8.76
CA CYS A 97 1.56 -5.76 9.54
C CYS A 97 2.80 -5.21 10.25
N ASP A 98 3.60 -6.09 10.86
CA ASP A 98 4.83 -5.70 11.58
C ASP A 98 5.87 -5.04 10.66
N ARG A 99 5.93 -5.46 9.40
CA ARG A 99 6.88 -4.96 8.39
C ARG A 99 6.33 -3.84 7.51
N PHE A 100 5.07 -3.46 7.67
CA PHE A 100 4.39 -2.54 6.75
C PHE A 100 5.10 -1.19 6.62
N ILE A 101 5.54 -0.60 7.74
CA ILE A 101 6.27 0.67 7.72
C ILE A 101 7.62 0.53 7.01
N GLN A 102 8.34 -0.57 7.23
CA GLN A 102 9.63 -0.82 6.56
C GLN A 102 9.45 -0.94 5.05
N HIS A 103 8.36 -1.55 4.59
CA HIS A 103 8.02 -1.62 3.17
C HIS A 103 7.71 -0.23 2.60
N LEU A 104 6.95 0.60 3.31
CA LEU A 104 6.67 1.98 2.91
C LEU A 104 7.95 2.82 2.78
N GLN A 105 8.84 2.73 3.78
CA GLN A 105 10.11 3.46 3.77
C GLN A 105 11.01 3.00 2.63
N GLY A 106 11.14 1.69 2.42
CA GLY A 106 11.95 1.16 1.31
C GLY A 106 11.43 1.58 -0.07
N PHE A 107 10.14 1.90 -0.22
CA PHE A 107 9.64 2.47 -1.48
C PHE A 107 10.03 3.94 -1.65
N GLN A 108 9.97 4.72 -0.58
CA GLN A 108 10.40 6.13 -0.60
C GLN A 108 11.90 6.26 -0.90
N ASP A 109 12.73 5.45 -0.25
CA ASP A 109 14.18 5.45 -0.47
C ASP A 109 14.53 5.12 -1.94
N ASN A 110 13.82 4.16 -2.54
CA ASN A 110 14.01 3.81 -3.96
C ASN A 110 13.57 4.95 -4.90
N ASP A 111 12.48 5.66 -4.58
CA ASP A 111 12.00 6.78 -5.40
C ASP A 111 13.00 7.95 -5.37
N ASP A 112 13.55 8.26 -4.19
CA ASP A 112 14.57 9.29 -4.01
C ASP A 112 15.86 8.94 -4.79
N GLU A 113 16.33 7.70 -4.71
CA GLU A 113 17.50 7.22 -5.47
C GLU A 113 17.27 7.33 -7.00
N ILE A 114 16.08 6.95 -7.47
CA ILE A 114 15.71 7.06 -8.89
C ILE A 114 15.71 8.54 -9.33
N GLU A 115 15.23 9.45 -8.50
CA GLU A 115 15.22 10.88 -8.82
C GLU A 115 16.64 11.45 -8.90
N GLU A 116 17.52 11.07 -7.97
CA GLU A 116 18.94 11.45 -7.98
C GLU A 116 19.64 10.95 -9.24
N LEU A 117 19.47 9.67 -9.59
CA LEU A 117 20.04 9.08 -10.80
C LEU A 117 19.56 9.79 -12.08
N ARG A 118 18.28 10.15 -12.15
CA ARG A 118 17.72 10.92 -13.27
C ARG A 118 18.32 12.32 -13.37
N ALA A 119 18.55 12.99 -12.24
CA ALA A 119 19.23 14.28 -12.21
C ALA A 119 20.66 14.15 -12.75
N ARG A 120 21.39 13.12 -12.31
CA ARG A 120 22.76 12.87 -12.77
C ARG A 120 22.86 12.56 -14.26
N ILE A 121 21.93 11.77 -14.81
CA ILE A 121 21.87 11.49 -16.25
C ILE A 121 21.70 12.79 -17.05
N ARG A 122 20.80 13.69 -16.62
CA ARG A 122 20.59 14.98 -17.30
C ARG A 122 21.84 15.86 -17.29
N GLU A 123 22.56 15.90 -16.17
CA GLU A 123 23.85 16.62 -16.08
C GLU A 123 24.87 16.05 -17.05
N LEU A 124 25.03 14.73 -17.09
CA LEU A 124 25.98 14.04 -17.97
C LEU A 124 25.63 14.21 -19.46
N GLU A 125 24.34 14.27 -19.80
CA GLU A 125 23.87 14.56 -21.16
C GLU A 125 24.19 16.01 -21.58
N LEU A 126 24.02 16.97 -20.67
CA LEU A 126 24.40 18.37 -20.88
C LEU A 126 25.92 18.54 -21.07
N GLU A 127 26.72 17.86 -20.25
CA GLU A 127 28.18 17.86 -20.35
C GLU A 127 28.66 17.25 -21.67
N ASN A 128 28.12 16.07 -22.05
CA ASN A 128 28.42 15.44 -23.33
C ASN A 128 28.06 16.32 -24.52
N ARG A 129 26.93 17.04 -24.47
CA ARG A 129 26.54 17.96 -25.54
C ARG A 129 27.55 19.09 -25.69
N ARG A 130 27.97 19.72 -24.57
CA ARG A 130 28.98 20.78 -24.58
C ARG A 130 30.32 20.29 -25.12
N LEU A 131 30.74 19.08 -24.77
CA LEU A 131 31.98 18.48 -25.27
C LEU A 131 31.93 18.15 -26.76
N ARG A 132 30.76 17.83 -27.32
CA ARG A 132 30.57 17.57 -28.76
C ARG A 132 30.47 18.85 -29.60
N GLU A 133 30.22 19.99 -28.96
CA GLU A 133 30.17 21.31 -29.60
C GLU A 133 31.53 22.03 -29.59
N GLN A 134 32.55 21.43 -28.95
CA GLN A 134 33.97 21.83 -28.99
C GLN A 134 34.73 21.08 -30.09
#